data_AF-A0A2W6ZN36-F1
#
_entry.id   AF-A0A2W6ZN36-F1
#
_cell.length_a   1.000
_cell.length_b   1.000
_cell.length_c   1.000
_cell.angle_alpha   90.00
_cell.angle_beta   90.00
_cell.angle_gamma   90.00
#
_symmetry.space_group_name_H-M   'P 1'
#
loop_
_entity.id
_entity.type
_entity.pdbx_description
1 polymer ?
#
loop_
_entity_poly.entity_id
_entity_poly.type
_entity_poly.pdbx_seq_one_letter_code
_entity_poly.pdbx_strand_id
1 'polypeptide(L)'
;MTDPNQLSFDEILLVGGLIALITAETWNAATSRQWVDLFRPTLIIAAILAFYCLLGPLWLLNSGELVVQKGLGGRLSMVWGWAGALFFYAALLFGFHQLATPRFNQRFLADIQPEHLHKLGRALCLVGLAMFALAFGPRAIALLNPVAGINPLVGWDEGGADIGAFANYFNYAVNFLIPGIALMFTAWMTSKRDPTQVFLWLLGAIGIYTSLGFRYRLVILLIPIILLWYMLRQRRPNPIVILAIAAAAILVAGVVGASRQYGLGLDPTKLQGKGLYDFFTNALGETNVFFTTAGVMKITPSESPFVGLDPLIATVLFPIPRVLLPGKPGNEYISNVTSILYGGAKYASGTAILNFAEYYLMFGWLSLVAGGLFMGWLVRCLWNWFLMRLHEPFAYVIYVISASFLYVAISRGYLPQVALLFGFSVYPLFWLYGRWARPVQQLGAGPAAVPRS
;
A
#
# COMPACT_ATOMS: atom_id res chain seq x y z
N MET A 1 4.62 39.22 11.18
CA MET A 1 4.79 37.76 11.34
C MET A 1 3.42 37.15 11.16
N THR A 2 3.22 36.35 10.11
CA THR A 2 1.99 35.56 9.93
C THR A 2 1.88 34.55 11.07
N ASP A 3 0.67 34.36 11.59
CA ASP A 3 0.37 33.32 12.58
C ASP A 3 0.94 31.97 12.06
N PRO A 4 1.81 31.28 12.83
CA PRO A 4 2.40 30.02 12.40
C PRO A 4 1.37 28.94 12.06
N ASN A 5 0.13 29.08 12.53
CA ASN A 5 -0.96 28.16 12.27
C ASN A 5 -1.79 28.51 11.02
N GLN A 6 -1.55 29.68 10.40
CA GLN A 6 -2.25 30.08 9.18
C GLN A 6 -1.47 29.65 7.94
N LEU A 7 -2.20 29.16 6.94
CA LEU A 7 -1.63 28.87 5.62
C LEU A 7 -1.19 30.16 4.94
N SER A 8 0.02 30.14 4.38
CA SER A 8 0.46 31.20 3.47
C SER A 8 -0.32 31.14 2.16
N PHE A 9 -0.29 32.24 1.39
CA PHE A 9 -0.99 32.30 0.10
C PHE A 9 -0.56 31.18 -0.85
N ASP A 10 0.74 30.89 -0.94
CA ASP A 10 1.27 29.82 -1.79
C ASP A 10 0.74 28.45 -1.37
N GLU A 11 0.64 28.20 -0.07
CA GLU A 11 0.11 26.95 0.46
C GLU A 11 -1.39 26.81 0.18
N ILE A 12 -2.16 27.90 0.29
CA ILE A 12 -3.58 27.91 -0.09
C ILE A 12 -3.73 27.54 -1.57
N LEU A 13 -2.89 28.10 -2.45
CA LEU A 13 -2.92 27.77 -3.88
C LEU A 13 -2.58 26.30 -4.15
N LEU A 14 -1.54 25.76 -3.51
CA LEU A 14 -1.12 24.38 -3.70
C LEU A 14 -2.14 23.38 -3.14
N VAL A 15 -2.63 23.61 -1.92
CA VAL A 15 -3.67 22.79 -1.28
C VAL A 15 -4.97 22.87 -2.08
N GLY A 16 -5.38 24.08 -2.47
CA GLY A 16 -6.57 24.31 -3.30
C GLY A 16 -6.49 23.61 -4.65
N GLY A 17 -5.33 23.68 -5.32
CA GLY A 17 -5.08 22.97 -6.58
C GLY A 17 -5.16 21.45 -6.42
N LEU A 18 -4.57 20.90 -5.35
CA LEU A 18 -4.63 19.46 -5.07
C LEU A 18 -6.06 18.99 -4.79
N ILE A 19 -6.80 19.74 -3.96
CA ILE A 19 -8.23 19.49 -3.70
C ILE A 19 -9.02 19.54 -5.01
N ALA A 20 -8.81 20.56 -5.84
CA ALA A 20 -9.52 20.70 -7.11
C ALA A 20 -9.30 19.48 -8.04
N LEU A 21 -8.06 18.98 -8.16
CA LEU A 21 -7.77 17.80 -8.97
C LEU A 21 -8.42 16.52 -8.40
N ILE A 22 -8.35 16.31 -7.08
CA ILE A 22 -8.96 15.16 -6.41
C ILE A 22 -10.48 15.20 -6.58
N THR A 23 -11.09 16.36 -6.38
CA THR A 23 -12.53 16.56 -6.55
C THR A 23 -12.96 16.37 -8.00
N ALA A 24 -12.22 16.91 -8.97
CA ALA A 24 -12.52 16.75 -10.38
C ALA A 24 -12.51 15.26 -10.80
N GLU A 25 -11.48 14.50 -10.40
CA GLU A 25 -11.40 13.07 -10.73
C GLU A 25 -12.49 12.25 -10.01
N THR A 26 -12.77 12.57 -8.74
CA THR A 26 -13.86 11.93 -7.98
C THR A 26 -15.22 12.23 -8.58
N TRP A 27 -15.46 13.48 -8.99
CA TRP A 27 -16.70 13.91 -9.63
C TRP A 27 -16.92 13.20 -10.96
N ASN A 28 -15.88 13.12 -11.79
CA ASN A 28 -15.90 12.38 -13.05
C ASN A 28 -16.27 10.90 -12.85
N ALA A 29 -15.76 10.25 -11.81
CA ALA A 29 -16.11 8.88 -11.47
C ALA A 29 -17.52 8.72 -10.86
N ALA A 30 -17.94 9.66 -10.02
CA ALA A 30 -19.26 9.65 -9.39
C ALA A 30 -20.38 9.86 -10.41
N THR A 31 -20.18 10.75 -11.37
CA THR A 31 -21.14 11.06 -12.43
C THR A 31 -21.21 10.01 -13.54
N SER A 32 -20.20 9.13 -13.65
CA SER A 32 -20.27 8.01 -14.58
C SER A 32 -21.44 7.06 -14.25
N ARG A 33 -22.07 6.55 -15.31
CA ARG A 33 -23.13 5.53 -15.22
C ARG A 33 -22.56 4.14 -14.93
N GLN A 34 -21.29 3.90 -15.25
CA GLN A 34 -20.68 2.59 -15.08
C GLN A 34 -20.24 2.40 -13.63
N TRP A 35 -20.66 1.30 -12.99
CA TRP A 35 -20.31 1.00 -11.60
C TRP A 35 -18.79 0.83 -11.41
N VAL A 36 -18.13 0.36 -12.47
CA VAL A 36 -16.70 0.05 -12.51
C VAL A 36 -15.87 1.31 -12.30
N ASP A 37 -16.30 2.47 -12.79
CA ASP A 37 -15.49 3.70 -12.78
C ASP A 37 -15.15 4.23 -11.37
N LEU A 38 -15.91 3.84 -10.34
CA LEU A 38 -15.61 4.14 -8.93
C LEU A 38 -14.42 3.34 -8.38
N PHE A 39 -14.01 2.30 -9.09
CA PHE A 39 -12.88 1.44 -8.72
C PHE A 39 -11.59 1.83 -9.44
N ARG A 40 -11.57 2.94 -10.20
CA ARG A 40 -10.38 3.41 -10.91
C ARG A 40 -9.18 3.57 -9.95
N PRO A 41 -7.97 3.18 -10.39
CA PRO A 41 -6.78 3.25 -9.52
C PRO A 41 -6.41 4.69 -9.16
N THR A 42 -6.73 5.66 -10.03
CA THR A 42 -6.55 7.10 -9.80
C THR A 42 -7.31 7.58 -8.56
N LEU A 43 -8.52 7.10 -8.32
CA LEU A 43 -9.32 7.44 -7.14
C LEU A 43 -8.73 6.89 -5.84
N ILE A 44 -8.12 5.71 -5.89
CA ILE A 44 -7.44 5.13 -4.74
C ILE A 44 -6.21 5.97 -4.40
N ILE A 45 -5.43 6.37 -5.40
CA ILE A 45 -4.29 7.29 -5.21
C ILE A 45 -4.78 8.64 -4.67
N ALA A 46 -5.89 9.17 -5.20
CA ALA A 46 -6.51 10.39 -4.71
C ALA A 46 -6.86 10.30 -3.22
N ALA A 47 -7.47 9.19 -2.79
CA ALA A 47 -7.81 8.94 -1.39
C ALA A 47 -6.55 8.84 -0.50
N ILE A 48 -5.49 8.19 -0.98
CA ILE A 48 -4.21 8.11 -0.26
C ILE A 48 -3.58 9.50 -0.11
N LEU A 49 -3.52 10.29 -1.19
CA LEU A 49 -2.98 11.65 -1.14
C LEU A 49 -3.86 12.57 -0.29
N ALA A 50 -5.18 12.44 -0.33
CA ALA A 50 -6.07 13.17 0.55
C ALA A 50 -5.79 12.85 2.02
N PHE A 51 -5.56 11.59 2.36
CA PHE A 51 -5.22 11.20 3.74
C PHE A 51 -3.85 11.74 4.17
N TYR A 52 -2.79 11.48 3.39
CA TYR A 52 -1.41 11.80 3.78
C TYR A 52 -1.03 13.26 3.58
N CYS A 53 -1.53 13.91 2.53
CA CYS A 53 -1.11 15.26 2.14
C CYS A 53 -2.13 16.35 2.52
N LEU A 54 -3.41 16.00 2.75
CA LEU A 54 -4.42 16.99 3.12
C LEU A 54 -4.88 16.79 4.57
N LEU A 55 -5.58 15.70 4.87
CA LEU A 55 -6.23 15.49 6.16
C LEU A 55 -5.25 15.58 7.34
N GLY A 56 -4.16 14.82 7.29
CA GLY A 56 -3.16 14.80 8.35
C GLY A 56 -2.45 16.14 8.57
N PRO A 57 -1.79 16.70 7.55
CA PRO A 57 -1.08 17.98 7.68
C PRO A 57 -1.98 19.15 8.09
N LEU A 58 -3.20 19.24 7.55
CA LEU A 58 -4.15 20.30 7.91
C LEU A 58 -4.69 20.13 9.33
N TRP A 59 -4.94 18.89 9.77
CA TRP A 59 -5.33 18.62 11.15
C TRP A 59 -4.26 19.08 12.14
N LEU A 60 -3.00 18.71 11.89
CA LEU A 60 -1.87 19.05 12.77
C LEU A 60 -1.56 20.56 12.78
N LEU A 61 -1.81 21.27 11.68
CA LEU A 61 -1.76 22.73 11.64
C LEU A 61 -2.83 23.33 12.54
N ASN A 62 -4.05 22.82 12.45
CA ASN A 62 -5.18 23.32 13.24
C ASN A 62 -5.05 22.98 14.74
N SER A 63 -4.41 21.86 15.09
CA SER A 63 -4.19 21.48 16.50
C SER A 63 -3.03 22.22 17.16
N GLY A 64 -2.19 22.92 16.39
CA GLY A 64 -0.99 23.59 16.90
C GLY A 64 0.13 22.63 17.34
N GLU A 65 -0.03 21.32 17.10
CA GLU A 65 0.96 20.28 17.46
C GLU A 65 2.18 20.25 16.50
N LEU A 66 2.16 21.09 15.46
CA LEU A 66 3.14 21.12 14.38
C LEU A 66 4.56 21.55 14.80
N VAL A 67 4.74 21.96 16.06
CA VAL A 67 5.94 22.64 16.53
C VAL A 67 7.14 21.70 16.67
N VAL A 68 6.97 20.38 16.87
CA VAL A 68 8.13 19.48 17.09
C VAL A 68 7.88 18.04 16.64
N GLN A 69 8.03 17.73 15.34
CA GLN A 69 8.17 16.32 14.93
C GLN A 69 9.64 15.91 15.05
N LYS A 70 9.95 15.09 16.08
CA LYS A 70 11.32 14.64 16.38
C LYS A 70 12.35 15.79 16.49
N GLY A 71 11.94 16.95 17.00
CA GLY A 71 12.85 18.10 17.18
C GLY A 71 12.85 19.13 16.05
N LEU A 72 12.19 18.87 14.91
CA LEU A 72 12.21 19.76 13.75
C LEU A 72 10.90 20.54 13.59
N GLY A 73 11.02 21.85 13.37
CA GLY A 73 9.91 22.71 12.96
C GLY A 73 9.57 22.50 11.49
N GLY A 74 8.61 21.62 11.20
CA GLY A 74 8.24 21.21 9.84
C GLY A 74 7.51 22.26 9.00
N ARG A 75 7.13 23.40 9.60
CA ARG A 75 6.28 24.43 8.97
C ARG A 75 6.88 24.97 7.66
N LEU A 76 8.17 25.33 7.68
CA LEU A 76 8.85 25.94 6.54
C LEU A 76 9.09 24.99 5.36
N SER A 77 8.85 23.68 5.54
CA SER A 77 9.00 22.69 4.48
C SER A 77 7.67 22.30 3.82
N MET A 78 6.52 22.58 4.43
CA MET A 78 5.23 22.06 3.97
C MET A 78 4.89 22.43 2.53
N VAL A 79 5.24 23.66 2.12
CA VAL A 79 5.08 24.13 0.73
C VAL A 79 5.73 23.18 -0.29
N TRP A 80 6.90 22.61 0.02
CA TRP A 80 7.59 21.65 -0.85
C TRP A 80 6.85 20.32 -0.93
N GLY A 81 6.33 19.84 0.20
CA GLY A 81 5.53 18.61 0.25
C GLY A 81 4.23 18.73 -0.57
N TRP A 82 3.52 19.86 -0.45
CA TRP A 82 2.30 20.10 -1.22
C TRP A 82 2.56 20.35 -2.71
N ALA A 83 3.61 21.09 -3.06
CA ALA A 83 4.04 21.22 -4.44
C ALA A 83 4.41 19.87 -5.04
N GLY A 84 5.15 19.03 -4.30
CA GLY A 84 5.44 17.65 -4.66
C GLY A 84 4.20 16.82 -4.93
N ALA A 85 3.24 16.80 -4.00
CA ALA A 85 2.00 16.06 -4.14
C ALA A 85 1.16 16.55 -5.33
N LEU A 86 1.05 17.87 -5.53
CA LEU A 86 0.31 18.47 -6.64
C LEU A 86 0.91 18.09 -7.99
N PHE A 87 2.21 18.33 -8.19
CA PHE A 87 2.87 18.02 -9.46
C PHE A 87 2.89 16.52 -9.74
N PHE A 88 3.13 15.70 -8.72
CA PHE A 88 3.08 14.25 -8.85
C PHE A 88 1.70 13.78 -9.30
N TYR A 89 0.63 14.25 -8.63
CA TYR A 89 -0.73 13.81 -8.96
C TYR A 89 -1.21 14.36 -10.30
N ALA A 90 -0.90 15.60 -10.65
CA ALA A 90 -1.18 16.17 -11.97
C ALA A 90 -0.49 15.37 -13.09
N ALA A 91 0.80 15.07 -12.92
CA ALA A 91 1.55 14.23 -13.85
C ALA A 91 0.98 12.82 -13.95
N LEU A 92 0.54 12.24 -12.82
CA LEU A 92 -0.11 10.94 -12.78
C LEU A 92 -1.43 10.91 -13.54
N LEU A 93 -2.29 11.91 -13.35
CA LEU A 93 -3.54 12.04 -14.09
C LEU A 93 -3.29 12.22 -15.59
N PHE A 94 -2.31 13.04 -15.95
CA PHE A 94 -1.89 13.18 -17.35
C PHE A 94 -1.41 11.84 -17.92
N GLY A 95 -0.55 11.13 -17.19
CA GLY A 95 -0.06 9.80 -17.59
C GLY A 95 -1.18 8.77 -17.75
N PHE A 96 -2.22 8.86 -16.92
CA PHE A 96 -3.37 7.95 -16.97
C PHE A 96 -4.30 8.25 -18.14
N HIS A 97 -4.61 9.52 -18.39
CA HIS A 97 -5.62 9.93 -19.37
C HIS A 97 -5.06 10.18 -20.78
N GLN A 98 -3.84 10.69 -20.89
CA GLN A 98 -3.32 11.25 -22.15
C GLN A 98 -2.26 10.36 -22.82
N LEU A 99 -1.49 9.58 -22.06
CA LEU A 99 -0.48 8.72 -22.68
C LEU A 99 -1.13 7.55 -23.42
N ALA A 100 -0.66 7.32 -24.65
CA ALA A 100 -1.13 6.23 -25.48
C ALA A 100 -0.93 4.89 -24.75
N THR A 101 -1.98 4.08 -24.73
CA THR A 101 -1.94 2.78 -24.06
C THR A 101 -1.64 1.68 -25.07
N PRO A 102 -0.91 0.63 -24.67
CA PRO A 102 -0.73 -0.54 -25.51
C PRO A 102 -2.10 -1.11 -25.89
N ARG A 103 -2.34 -1.32 -27.18
CA ARG A 103 -3.51 -2.06 -27.65
C ARG A 103 -3.26 -3.54 -27.35
N PHE A 104 -4.04 -4.11 -26.44
CA PHE A 104 -4.04 -5.54 -26.19
C PHE A 104 -4.81 -6.24 -27.32
N ASN A 105 -4.09 -6.60 -28.40
CA ASN A 105 -4.69 -7.15 -29.62
C ASN A 105 -5.26 -8.57 -29.44
N GLN A 106 -4.88 -9.28 -28.37
CA GLN A 106 -5.35 -10.64 -28.10
C GLN A 106 -5.97 -10.72 -26.71
N ARG A 107 -7.22 -11.18 -26.65
CA ARG A 107 -7.86 -11.56 -25.39
C ARG A 107 -7.36 -12.94 -25.00
N PHE A 108 -6.72 -13.01 -23.84
CA PHE A 108 -6.40 -14.24 -23.15
C PHE A 108 -7.31 -14.33 -21.94
N LEU A 109 -7.97 -15.47 -21.75
CA LEU A 109 -8.87 -15.73 -20.63
C LEU A 109 -8.29 -16.84 -19.77
N ALA A 110 -8.37 -16.67 -18.45
CA ALA A 110 -8.13 -17.73 -17.49
C ALA A 110 -9.49 -18.12 -16.89
N ASP A 111 -10.19 -19.06 -17.53
CA ASP A 111 -11.42 -19.63 -16.96
C ASP A 111 -11.04 -20.60 -15.83
N ILE A 112 -11.04 -20.07 -14.60
CA ILE A 112 -10.65 -20.80 -13.40
C ILE A 112 -11.88 -21.07 -12.56
N GLN A 113 -12.20 -22.35 -12.42
CA GLN A 113 -13.29 -22.82 -11.57
C GLN A 113 -13.06 -22.40 -10.09
N PRO A 114 -14.12 -22.06 -9.34
CA PRO A 114 -14.02 -21.62 -7.94
C PRO A 114 -13.23 -22.58 -7.04
N GLU A 115 -13.30 -23.90 -7.29
CA GLU A 115 -12.50 -24.87 -6.53
C GLU A 115 -11.00 -24.67 -6.66
N HIS A 116 -10.54 -24.32 -7.86
CA HIS A 116 -9.13 -24.10 -8.12
C HIS A 116 -8.66 -22.80 -7.45
N LEU A 117 -9.49 -21.74 -7.45
CA LEU A 117 -9.20 -20.52 -6.71
C LEU A 117 -9.08 -20.78 -5.20
N HIS A 118 -9.99 -21.58 -4.64
CA HIS A 118 -9.93 -21.94 -3.22
C HIS A 118 -8.67 -22.75 -2.88
N LYS A 119 -8.35 -23.77 -3.68
CA LYS A 119 -7.16 -24.61 -3.49
C LYS A 119 -5.87 -23.79 -3.61
N LEU A 120 -5.78 -22.92 -4.61
CA LEU A 120 -4.66 -22.01 -4.78
C LEU A 120 -4.53 -21.07 -3.58
N GLY A 121 -5.64 -20.46 -3.15
CA GLY A 121 -5.65 -19.53 -2.03
C GLY A 121 -5.18 -20.20 -0.73
N ARG A 122 -5.65 -21.42 -0.46
CA ARG A 122 -5.17 -22.24 0.66
C ARG A 122 -3.68 -22.57 0.54
N ALA A 123 -3.21 -22.95 -0.65
CA ALA A 123 -1.80 -23.25 -0.88
C ALA A 123 -0.91 -22.03 -0.60
N LEU A 124 -1.29 -20.84 -1.07
CA LEU A 124 -0.56 -19.59 -0.80
C LEU A 124 -0.52 -19.26 0.71
N CYS A 125 -1.65 -19.39 1.42
CA CYS A 125 -1.68 -19.19 2.86
C CYS A 125 -0.78 -20.18 3.61
N LEU A 126 -0.83 -21.46 3.25
CA LEU A 126 0.00 -22.50 3.87
C LEU A 126 1.48 -22.28 3.61
N VAL A 127 1.88 -22.00 2.37
CA VAL A 127 3.28 -21.70 2.02
C VAL A 127 3.76 -20.45 2.74
N GLY A 128 2.97 -19.38 2.73
CA GLY A 128 3.31 -18.13 3.41
C GLY A 128 3.48 -18.30 4.91
N LEU A 129 2.54 -19.00 5.56
CA LEU A 129 2.61 -19.28 6.99
C LEU A 129 3.75 -20.23 7.34
N ALA A 130 3.99 -21.28 6.54
CA ALA A 130 5.07 -22.23 6.79
C ALA A 130 6.44 -21.56 6.68
N MET A 131 6.69 -20.76 5.63
CA MET A 131 7.93 -20.00 5.49
C MET A 131 8.09 -18.99 6.64
N PHE A 132 7.02 -18.29 6.99
CA PHE A 132 7.04 -17.37 8.13
C PHE A 132 7.36 -18.09 9.45
N ALA A 133 6.73 -19.24 9.71
CA ALA A 133 6.97 -20.04 10.90
C ALA A 133 8.39 -20.63 10.94
N LEU A 134 8.98 -20.98 9.79
CA LEU A 134 10.37 -21.42 9.73
C LEU A 134 11.34 -20.30 10.14
N ALA A 135 11.08 -19.06 9.75
CA ALA A 135 11.94 -17.92 10.11
C ALA A 135 11.74 -17.43 11.55
N PHE A 136 10.51 -17.48 12.08
CA PHE A 136 10.18 -16.98 13.41
C PHE A 136 10.12 -18.07 14.49
N GLY A 137 10.14 -19.35 14.12
CA GLY A 137 10.08 -20.47 15.05
C GLY A 137 8.81 -20.43 15.92
N PRO A 138 8.91 -20.79 17.22
CA PRO A 138 7.80 -20.74 18.17
C PRO A 138 7.14 -19.36 18.29
N ARG A 139 7.88 -18.27 18.02
CA ARG A 139 7.36 -16.89 18.06
C ARG A 139 6.25 -16.66 17.05
N ALA A 140 6.20 -17.42 15.95
CA ALA A 140 5.11 -17.32 14.99
C ALA A 140 3.74 -17.60 15.62
N ILE A 141 3.67 -18.51 16.60
CA ILE A 141 2.45 -18.82 17.36
C ILE A 141 2.09 -17.66 18.28
N ALA A 142 3.07 -17.08 18.99
CA ALA A 142 2.84 -15.93 19.85
C ALA A 142 2.28 -14.73 19.06
N LEU A 143 2.74 -14.54 17.82
CA LEU A 143 2.26 -13.46 16.95
C LEU A 143 0.80 -13.63 16.48
N LEU A 144 0.19 -14.81 16.61
CA LEU A 144 -1.24 -14.98 16.35
C LEU A 144 -2.12 -14.28 17.38
N ASN A 145 -1.61 -14.04 18.59
CA ASN A 145 -2.34 -13.36 19.66
C ASN A 145 -1.79 -11.93 19.85
N PRO A 146 -2.42 -10.90 19.25
CA PRO A 146 -1.93 -9.53 19.36
C PRO A 146 -2.13 -8.89 20.74
N VAL A 147 -2.83 -9.55 21.69
CA VAL A 147 -3.19 -8.96 22.99
C VAL A 147 -2.50 -9.66 24.17
N ALA A 148 -1.84 -10.81 23.96
CA ALA A 148 -1.07 -11.47 25.00
C ALA A 148 0.22 -10.67 25.30
N GLY A 149 0.09 -9.64 26.14
CA GLY A 149 1.16 -8.71 26.53
C GLY A 149 2.31 -9.31 27.36
N ILE A 150 2.48 -10.63 27.41
CA ILE A 150 3.56 -11.31 28.12
C ILE A 150 3.85 -12.57 27.32
N ASN A 151 5.09 -12.74 26.85
CA ASN A 151 5.59 -13.95 26.19
C ASN A 151 5.12 -15.19 27.00
N PRO A 152 4.19 -16.02 26.51
CA PRO A 152 3.96 -17.33 27.12
C PRO A 152 5.14 -18.29 26.86
N LEU A 153 6.14 -17.85 26.09
CA LEU A 153 7.30 -18.60 25.64
C LEU A 153 8.64 -18.09 26.23
N VAL A 154 8.61 -17.31 27.32
CA VAL A 154 9.85 -16.95 28.05
C VAL A 154 10.59 -18.25 28.41
N GLY A 155 11.73 -18.50 27.77
CA GLY A 155 12.54 -19.72 27.97
C GLY A 155 12.63 -20.67 26.77
N TRP A 156 11.95 -20.40 25.66
CA TRP A 156 12.15 -21.12 24.39
C TRP A 156 13.13 -20.32 23.53
N ASP A 157 14.04 -20.98 22.81
CA ASP A 157 14.91 -20.32 21.83
C ASP A 157 14.03 -19.45 20.90
N GLU A 158 14.20 -18.12 21.00
CA GLU A 158 13.27 -17.14 20.40
C GLU A 158 13.43 -17.02 18.87
N GLY A 159 14.43 -17.70 18.31
CA GLY A 159 14.74 -17.74 16.88
C GLY A 159 14.09 -18.91 16.15
N GLY A 160 13.69 -18.68 14.89
CA GLY A 160 13.43 -19.78 13.96
C GLY A 160 14.72 -20.42 13.46
N ALA A 161 14.60 -21.24 12.41
CA ALA A 161 15.77 -21.80 11.74
C ALA A 161 16.68 -20.67 11.23
N ASP A 162 18.00 -20.84 11.32
CA ASP A 162 18.95 -19.92 10.69
C ASP A 162 18.90 -20.11 9.16
N ILE A 163 18.12 -19.27 8.50
CA ILE A 163 17.95 -19.26 7.04
C ILE A 163 18.97 -18.30 6.38
N GLY A 164 19.94 -17.79 7.15
CA GLY A 164 21.01 -16.91 6.70
C GLY A 164 20.53 -15.79 5.80
N ALA A 165 21.12 -15.70 4.60
CA ALA A 165 20.86 -14.63 3.64
C ALA A 165 19.42 -14.60 3.08
N PHE A 166 18.63 -15.65 3.30
CA PHE A 166 17.24 -15.75 2.83
C PHE A 166 16.19 -15.38 3.88
N ALA A 167 16.58 -15.04 5.11
CA ALA A 167 15.65 -14.71 6.20
C ALA A 167 14.62 -13.64 5.79
N ASN A 168 15.04 -12.62 5.03
CA ASN A 168 14.13 -11.59 4.54
C ASN A 168 13.02 -12.13 3.63
N TYR A 169 13.30 -13.10 2.75
CA TYR A 169 12.28 -13.68 1.86
C TYR A 169 11.25 -14.46 2.66
N PHE A 170 11.69 -15.21 3.67
CA PHE A 170 10.79 -15.95 4.55
C PHE A 170 9.94 -14.99 5.39
N ASN A 171 10.51 -13.88 5.85
CA ASN A 171 9.77 -12.81 6.54
C ASN A 171 8.73 -12.13 5.63
N TYR A 172 9.01 -11.99 4.33
CA TYR A 172 8.07 -11.42 3.37
C TYR A 172 7.04 -12.44 2.83
N ALA A 173 7.32 -13.74 2.93
CA ALA A 173 6.41 -14.81 2.50
C ALA A 173 5.06 -14.80 3.23
N VAL A 174 5.01 -14.25 4.44
CA VAL A 174 3.74 -14.02 5.16
C VAL A 174 2.77 -13.15 4.35
N ASN A 175 3.25 -12.32 3.43
CA ASN A 175 2.37 -11.54 2.55
C ASN A 175 1.58 -12.41 1.56
N PHE A 176 1.93 -13.69 1.35
CA PHE A 176 1.10 -14.62 0.57
C PHE A 176 -0.27 -14.87 1.21
N LEU A 177 -0.46 -14.56 2.50
CA LEU A 177 -1.77 -14.61 3.14
C LEU A 177 -2.75 -13.62 2.47
N ILE A 178 -2.28 -12.46 1.99
CA ILE A 178 -3.13 -11.46 1.32
C ILE A 178 -3.79 -12.01 0.04
N PRO A 179 -3.03 -12.43 -0.99
CA PRO A 179 -3.62 -13.02 -2.18
C PRO A 179 -4.32 -14.35 -1.88
N GLY A 180 -3.80 -15.14 -0.92
CA GLY A 180 -4.41 -16.40 -0.53
C GLY A 180 -5.85 -16.23 -0.01
N ILE A 181 -6.04 -15.29 0.93
CA ILE A 181 -7.36 -14.98 1.52
C ILE A 181 -8.28 -14.37 0.47
N ALA A 182 -7.80 -13.45 -0.37
CA ALA A 182 -8.60 -12.83 -1.42
C ALA A 182 -9.13 -13.85 -2.46
N LEU A 183 -8.31 -14.84 -2.81
CA LEU A 183 -8.72 -15.95 -3.69
C LEU A 183 -9.80 -16.82 -3.05
N MET A 184 -9.60 -17.25 -1.80
CA MET A 184 -10.59 -18.05 -1.08
C MET A 184 -11.90 -17.27 -0.86
N PHE A 185 -11.81 -15.97 -0.56
CA PHE A 185 -12.99 -15.09 -0.44
C PHE A 185 -13.76 -15.00 -1.75
N THR A 186 -13.06 -14.90 -2.88
CA THR A 186 -13.68 -14.88 -4.22
C THR A 186 -14.34 -16.21 -4.55
N ALA A 187 -13.68 -17.33 -4.25
CA ALA A 187 -14.26 -18.66 -4.39
C ALA A 187 -15.52 -18.83 -3.55
N TRP A 188 -15.48 -18.38 -2.28
CA TRP A 188 -16.64 -18.40 -1.39
C TRP A 188 -17.83 -17.62 -1.95
N MET A 189 -17.60 -16.38 -2.40
CA MET A 189 -18.64 -15.50 -2.93
C MET A 189 -19.27 -16.01 -4.23
N THR A 190 -18.50 -16.75 -5.04
CA THR A 190 -18.97 -17.31 -6.32
C THR A 190 -19.64 -18.67 -6.16
N SER A 191 -19.15 -19.54 -5.28
CA SER A 191 -19.64 -20.92 -5.12
C SER A 191 -20.54 -21.15 -3.90
N LYS A 192 -20.75 -20.14 -3.03
CA LYS A 192 -21.54 -20.21 -1.78
C LYS A 192 -21.15 -21.35 -0.83
N ARG A 193 -19.87 -21.71 -0.77
CA ARG A 193 -19.34 -22.73 0.15
C ARG A 193 -19.22 -22.21 1.58
N ASP A 194 -18.77 -23.07 2.49
CA ASP A 194 -18.52 -22.71 3.88
C ASP A 194 -17.47 -21.57 4.02
N PRO A 195 -17.82 -20.41 4.61
CA PRO A 195 -16.91 -19.29 4.82
C PRO A 195 -15.85 -19.53 5.90
N THR A 196 -15.99 -20.59 6.71
CA THR A 196 -15.19 -20.78 7.94
C THR A 196 -13.69 -20.70 7.68
N GLN A 197 -13.19 -21.32 6.61
CA GLN A 197 -11.76 -21.26 6.28
C GLN A 197 -11.28 -19.83 5.96
N VAL A 198 -12.07 -19.05 5.22
CA VAL A 198 -11.73 -17.65 4.91
C VAL A 198 -11.64 -16.84 6.19
N PHE A 199 -12.60 -17.01 7.10
CA PHE A 199 -12.63 -16.29 8.38
C PHE A 199 -11.46 -16.66 9.28
N LEU A 200 -11.12 -17.96 9.41
CA LEU A 200 -9.98 -18.42 10.20
C LEU A 200 -8.65 -17.86 9.68
N TRP A 201 -8.44 -17.90 8.35
CA TRP A 201 -7.23 -17.32 7.75
C TRP A 201 -7.18 -15.80 7.90
N LEU A 202 -8.31 -15.12 7.75
CA LEU A 202 -8.42 -13.68 7.94
C LEU A 202 -8.08 -13.28 9.38
N LEU A 203 -8.64 -13.98 10.37
CA LEU A 203 -8.37 -13.73 11.78
C LEU A 203 -6.89 -13.97 12.12
N GLY A 204 -6.32 -15.08 11.64
CA GLY A 204 -4.89 -15.38 11.81
C GLY A 204 -3.98 -14.33 11.18
N ALA A 205 -4.30 -13.88 9.96
CA ALA A 205 -3.55 -12.81 9.28
C ALA A 205 -3.63 -11.47 10.03
N ILE A 206 -4.82 -11.09 10.51
CA ILE A 206 -5.01 -9.88 11.33
C ILE A 206 -4.18 -9.96 12.61
N GLY A 207 -4.20 -11.11 13.30
CA GLY A 207 -3.37 -11.36 14.48
C GLY A 207 -1.89 -11.13 14.18
N ILE A 208 -1.35 -11.85 13.20
CA ILE A 208 0.08 -11.75 12.80
C ILE A 208 0.46 -10.33 12.40
N TYR A 209 -0.33 -9.67 11.55
CA TYR A 209 0.00 -8.33 11.04
C TYR A 209 -0.10 -7.25 12.11
N THR A 210 -1.04 -7.39 13.05
CA THR A 210 -1.14 -6.49 14.21
C THR A 210 0.05 -6.69 15.15
N SER A 211 0.47 -7.95 15.37
CA SER A 211 1.59 -8.27 16.26
C SER A 211 2.96 -7.85 15.72
N LEU A 212 3.20 -8.04 14.42
CA LEU A 212 4.36 -7.44 13.73
C LEU A 212 4.23 -5.90 13.70
N GLY A 213 2.98 -5.44 13.66
CA GLY A 213 2.55 -4.05 13.65
C GLY A 213 2.81 -3.32 12.33
N PHE A 214 3.07 -4.05 11.26
CA PHE A 214 3.12 -3.44 9.94
C PHE A 214 1.70 -3.06 9.48
N ARG A 215 1.21 -1.89 9.91
CA ARG A 215 -0.15 -1.37 9.68
C ARG A 215 -0.56 -1.42 8.21
N TYR A 216 0.39 -1.18 7.30
CA TYR A 216 0.14 -1.27 5.87
C TYR A 216 -0.35 -2.65 5.40
N ARG A 217 0.08 -3.74 6.07
CA ARG A 217 -0.34 -5.11 5.73
C ARG A 217 -1.82 -5.34 6.03
N LEU A 218 -2.34 -4.71 7.08
CA LEU A 218 -3.78 -4.74 7.40
C LEU A 218 -4.57 -4.00 6.31
N VAL A 219 -4.08 -2.85 5.86
CA VAL A 219 -4.73 -2.05 4.80
C VAL A 219 -4.82 -2.86 3.50
N ILE A 220 -3.71 -3.44 3.03
CA ILE A 220 -3.69 -4.26 1.80
C ILE A 220 -4.34 -5.64 1.97
N LEU A 221 -4.69 -6.06 3.18
CA LEU A 221 -5.47 -7.26 3.44
C LEU A 221 -6.98 -6.95 3.40
N LEU A 222 -7.41 -5.90 4.09
CA LEU A 222 -8.83 -5.59 4.30
C LEU A 222 -9.46 -4.85 3.11
N ILE A 223 -8.74 -3.90 2.49
CA ILE A 223 -9.30 -3.14 1.36
C ILE A 223 -9.66 -4.07 0.19
N PRO A 224 -8.80 -5.02 -0.27
CA PRO A 224 -9.18 -5.92 -1.34
C PRO A 224 -10.45 -6.73 -1.05
N ILE A 225 -10.67 -7.15 0.20
CA ILE A 225 -11.86 -7.92 0.58
C ILE A 225 -13.12 -7.07 0.46
N ILE A 226 -13.07 -5.82 0.93
CA ILE A 226 -14.18 -4.86 0.78
C ILE A 226 -14.45 -4.57 -0.70
N LEU A 227 -13.39 -4.30 -1.48
CA LEU A 227 -13.54 -4.03 -2.91
C LEU A 227 -14.09 -5.24 -3.67
N LEU A 228 -13.59 -6.45 -3.39
CA LEU A 228 -14.10 -7.70 -3.98
C LEU A 228 -15.58 -7.90 -3.69
N TRP A 229 -16.04 -7.59 -2.46
CA TRP A 229 -17.45 -7.71 -2.11
C TRP A 229 -18.35 -6.87 -3.03
N TYR A 230 -17.96 -5.63 -3.31
CA TYR A 230 -18.71 -4.75 -4.22
C TYR A 230 -18.56 -5.18 -5.68
N MET A 231 -17.34 -5.50 -6.12
CA MET A 231 -17.04 -5.83 -7.51
C MET A 231 -17.69 -7.15 -7.95
N LEU A 232 -17.64 -8.19 -7.12
CA LEU A 232 -18.30 -9.47 -7.39
C LEU A 232 -19.82 -9.35 -7.45
N ARG A 233 -20.40 -8.38 -6.73
CA ARG A 233 -21.83 -8.06 -6.79
C ARG A 233 -22.19 -7.06 -7.88
N GLN A 234 -21.19 -6.50 -8.59
CA GLN A 234 -21.34 -5.45 -9.59
C GLN A 234 -22.13 -4.25 -9.04
N ARG A 235 -21.91 -3.91 -7.76
CA ARG A 235 -22.63 -2.83 -7.06
C ARG A 235 -21.71 -1.63 -6.85
N ARG A 236 -22.29 -0.45 -7.01
CA ARG A 236 -21.65 0.80 -6.59
C ARG A 236 -21.61 0.84 -5.05
N PRO A 237 -20.48 1.21 -4.45
CA PRO A 237 -20.42 1.39 -3.02
C PRO A 237 -21.17 2.64 -2.60
N ASN A 238 -21.95 2.51 -1.52
CA ASN A 238 -22.68 3.64 -0.95
C ASN A 238 -21.65 4.58 -0.27
N PRO A 239 -21.55 5.86 -0.67
CA PRO A 239 -20.60 6.81 -0.08
C PRO A 239 -20.70 6.91 1.45
N ILE A 240 -21.91 6.83 2.02
CA ILE A 240 -22.12 6.86 3.47
C ILE A 240 -21.49 5.65 4.14
N VAL A 241 -21.65 4.47 3.55
CA VAL A 241 -21.04 3.22 4.06
C VAL A 241 -19.52 3.29 3.94
N ILE A 242 -18.98 3.79 2.82
CA ILE A 242 -17.54 3.99 2.66
C ILE A 242 -16.99 4.95 3.73
N LEU A 243 -17.68 6.07 3.95
CA LEU A 243 -17.27 7.07 4.94
C LEU A 243 -17.30 6.48 6.36
N ALA A 244 -18.34 5.72 6.70
CA ALA A 244 -18.43 5.02 7.98
C ALA A 244 -17.29 4.00 8.17
N ILE A 245 -16.99 3.21 7.13
CA ILE A 245 -15.87 2.25 7.14
C ILE A 245 -14.54 2.99 7.28
N ALA A 246 -14.33 4.10 6.56
CA ALA A 246 -13.12 4.90 6.64
C ALA A 246 -12.93 5.51 8.04
N ALA A 247 -13.98 6.07 8.63
CA ALA A 247 -13.96 6.59 9.99
C ALA A 247 -13.64 5.49 11.02
N ALA A 248 -14.28 4.33 10.91
CA ALA A 248 -14.00 3.18 11.75
C ALA A 248 -12.55 2.70 11.59
N ALA A 249 -12.04 2.64 10.35
CA ALA A 249 -10.67 2.24 10.07
C ALA A 249 -9.64 3.22 10.67
N ILE A 250 -9.90 4.53 10.61
CA ILE A 250 -9.07 5.55 11.24
C ILE A 250 -9.06 5.34 12.76
N LEU A 251 -10.22 5.17 13.40
CA LEU A 251 -10.29 4.94 14.85
C LEU A 251 -9.56 3.66 15.27
N VAL A 252 -9.77 2.55 14.56
CA VAL A 252 -9.06 1.29 14.81
C VAL A 252 -7.55 1.46 14.63
N ALA A 253 -7.12 2.15 13.57
CA ALA A 253 -5.70 2.46 13.35
C ALA A 253 -5.13 3.33 14.47
N GLY A 254 -5.94 4.22 15.05
CA GLY A 254 -5.61 5.02 16.22
C GLY A 254 -5.41 4.21 17.48
N VAL A 255 -6.34 3.30 17.80
CA VAL A 255 -6.25 2.37 18.94
C VAL A 255 -5.04 1.46 18.79
N VAL A 256 -4.84 0.86 17.61
CA VAL A 256 -3.67 0.03 17.30
C VAL A 256 -2.39 0.87 17.42
N GLY A 257 -2.35 2.08 16.86
CA GLY A 257 -1.21 2.98 16.96
C GLY A 257 -0.86 3.34 18.41
N ALA A 258 -1.87 3.59 19.24
CA ALA A 258 -1.72 3.97 20.63
C ALA A 258 -1.28 2.83 21.56
N SER A 259 -1.71 1.59 21.27
CA SER A 259 -1.41 0.41 22.10
C SER A 259 -0.17 -0.36 21.66
N ARG A 260 0.34 -0.16 20.45
CA ARG A 260 1.38 -1.01 19.87
C ARG A 260 2.71 -1.03 20.64
N GLN A 261 3.34 -2.21 20.63
CA GLN A 261 4.75 -2.46 20.89
C GLN A 261 5.35 -3.27 19.71
N TYR A 262 6.47 -2.81 19.13
CA TYR A 262 7.04 -3.43 17.94
C TYR A 262 7.49 -4.87 18.20
N GLY A 263 6.89 -5.83 17.48
CA GLY A 263 7.21 -7.26 17.60
C GLY A 263 6.70 -7.94 18.87
N LEU A 264 5.96 -7.22 19.72
CA LEU A 264 5.42 -7.70 21.00
C LEU A 264 3.88 -7.59 21.08
N GLY A 265 3.21 -7.10 20.04
CA GLY A 265 1.75 -6.96 20.04
C GLY A 265 1.24 -5.62 20.54
N LEU A 266 0.04 -5.66 21.13
CA LEU A 266 -0.68 -4.52 21.69
C LEU A 266 -0.61 -4.58 23.21
N ASP A 267 -0.39 -3.42 23.80
CA ASP A 267 -0.34 -3.18 25.23
C ASP A 267 -1.56 -2.33 25.63
N PRO A 268 -2.60 -2.94 26.23
CA PRO A 268 -3.80 -2.24 26.65
C PRO A 268 -3.55 -1.17 27.72
N THR A 269 -2.46 -1.26 28.49
CA THR A 269 -2.15 -0.27 29.53
C THR A 269 -1.89 1.12 28.94
N LYS A 270 -1.35 1.19 27.72
CA LYS A 270 -1.13 2.43 26.97
C LYS A 270 -2.41 3.12 26.49
N LEU A 271 -3.57 2.47 26.63
CA LEU A 271 -4.87 3.04 26.30
C LEU A 271 -5.55 3.71 27.50
N GLN A 272 -5.04 3.49 28.72
CA GLN A 272 -5.62 4.09 29.92
C GLN A 272 -5.51 5.62 29.87
N GLY A 273 -6.64 6.29 30.07
CA GLY A 273 -6.74 7.76 30.04
C GLY A 273 -6.78 8.39 28.64
N LYS A 274 -6.78 7.61 27.55
CA LYS A 274 -6.89 8.13 26.18
C LYS A 274 -8.34 8.26 25.73
N GLY A 275 -8.68 9.41 25.16
CA GLY A 275 -10.01 9.68 24.57
C GLY A 275 -10.06 9.48 23.06
N LEU A 276 -11.23 9.79 22.47
CA LEU A 276 -11.43 9.75 21.02
C LEU A 276 -10.49 10.70 20.26
N TYR A 277 -10.22 11.89 20.83
CA TYR A 277 -9.27 12.84 20.27
C TYR A 277 -7.87 12.22 20.14
N ASP A 278 -7.38 11.57 21.20
CA ASP A 278 -6.08 10.92 21.19
C ASP A 278 -6.02 9.79 20.16
N PHE A 279 -7.07 8.99 20.02
CA PHE A 279 -7.10 7.94 19.00
C PHE A 279 -7.07 8.52 17.59
N PHE A 280 -7.83 9.58 17.34
CA PHE A 280 -7.80 10.26 16.04
C PHE A 280 -6.42 10.85 15.72
N THR A 281 -5.80 11.55 16.67
CA THR A 281 -4.43 12.08 16.53
C THR A 281 -3.40 10.96 16.33
N ASN A 282 -3.50 9.86 17.08
CA ASN A 282 -2.61 8.69 16.90
C ASN A 282 -2.80 8.00 15.54
N ALA A 283 -4.03 7.98 15.00
CA ALA A 283 -4.31 7.45 13.67
C ALA A 283 -3.67 8.33 12.59
N LEU A 284 -3.81 9.64 12.73
CA LEU A 284 -3.17 10.62 11.86
C LEU A 284 -1.66 10.69 12.06
N GLY A 285 -1.10 10.12 13.13
CA GLY A 285 0.34 9.97 13.29
C GLY A 285 1.03 9.21 12.15
N GLU A 286 0.31 8.41 11.35
CA GLU A 286 0.84 7.85 10.10
C GLU A 286 1.10 8.91 9.02
N THR A 287 0.31 9.99 9.02
CA THR A 287 0.46 11.09 8.05
C THR A 287 1.72 11.91 8.28
N ASN A 288 2.41 11.72 9.41
CA ASN A 288 3.68 12.36 9.74
C ASN A 288 4.79 12.11 8.72
N VAL A 289 4.64 11.07 7.90
CA VAL A 289 5.48 10.79 6.71
C VAL A 289 5.48 11.97 5.72
N PHE A 290 4.41 12.77 5.68
CA PHE A 290 4.34 13.99 4.87
C PHE A 290 5.36 15.05 5.30
N PHE A 291 5.59 15.26 6.59
CA PHE A 291 6.57 16.27 7.02
C PHE A 291 8.00 15.83 6.74
N THR A 292 8.31 14.54 6.88
CA THR A 292 9.59 14.01 6.45
C THR A 292 9.77 14.19 4.95
N THR A 293 8.73 13.90 4.16
CA THR A 293 8.71 14.12 2.71
C THR A 293 9.02 15.56 2.36
N ALA A 294 8.27 16.49 2.96
CA ALA A 294 8.44 17.92 2.80
C ALA A 294 9.85 18.38 3.18
N GLY A 295 10.37 17.93 4.33
CA GLY A 295 11.70 18.24 4.82
C GLY A 295 12.79 17.75 3.87
N VAL A 296 12.71 16.48 3.45
CA VAL A 296 13.66 15.87 2.49
C VAL A 296 13.67 16.65 1.17
N MET A 297 12.51 17.01 0.64
CA MET A 297 12.42 17.80 -0.60
C MET A 297 13.02 19.21 -0.43
N LYS A 298 12.82 19.84 0.73
CA LYS A 298 13.37 21.18 1.02
C LYS A 298 14.90 21.18 1.07
N ILE A 299 15.51 20.19 1.74
CA ILE A 299 16.97 20.12 1.92
C ILE A 299 17.71 19.58 0.70
N THR A 300 16.98 19.06 -0.29
CA THR A 300 17.56 18.50 -1.52
C THR A 300 17.36 19.50 -2.67
N PRO A 301 18.42 19.99 -3.35
CA PRO A 301 19.80 19.51 -3.30
C PRO A 301 20.74 20.28 -2.34
N SER A 302 20.26 21.30 -1.61
CA SER A 302 21.13 22.28 -0.92
C SER A 302 22.00 21.70 0.18
N GLU A 303 21.48 20.76 0.97
CA GLU A 303 22.19 20.10 2.08
C GLU A 303 22.43 18.61 1.79
N SER A 304 21.57 17.99 0.96
CA SER A 304 21.74 16.61 0.50
C SER A 304 21.71 16.58 -1.03
N PRO A 305 22.77 16.11 -1.70
CA PRO A 305 22.80 16.07 -3.16
C PRO A 305 21.78 15.07 -3.71
N PHE A 306 21.42 15.26 -4.98
CA PHE A 306 20.63 14.27 -5.70
C PHE A 306 21.35 12.92 -5.76
N VAL A 307 20.57 11.84 -5.65
CA VAL A 307 21.08 10.46 -5.56
C VAL A 307 21.09 9.74 -6.92
N GLY A 308 20.65 10.42 -7.99
CA GLY A 308 20.66 9.87 -9.34
C GLY A 308 19.83 8.59 -9.48
N LEU A 309 20.43 7.53 -10.02
CA LEU A 309 19.76 6.26 -10.31
C LEU A 309 19.82 5.25 -9.15
N ASP A 310 20.35 5.63 -7.99
CA ASP A 310 20.51 4.74 -6.84
C ASP A 310 19.21 4.01 -6.45
N PRO A 311 18.02 4.64 -6.39
CA PRO A 311 16.79 3.94 -6.07
C PRO A 311 16.45 2.81 -7.06
N LEU A 312 16.72 3.02 -8.35
CA LEU A 312 16.46 2.02 -9.40
C LEU A 312 17.46 0.87 -9.33
N ILE A 313 18.75 1.18 -9.20
CA ILE A 313 19.82 0.18 -9.07
C ILE A 313 19.59 -0.68 -7.81
N ALA A 314 19.33 -0.03 -6.68
CA ALA A 314 19.00 -0.68 -5.42
C ALA A 314 17.79 -1.61 -5.57
N THR A 315 16.78 -1.21 -6.35
CA THR A 315 15.55 -1.99 -6.57
C THR A 315 15.81 -3.26 -7.38
N VAL A 316 16.57 -3.16 -8.47
CA VAL A 316 16.92 -4.31 -9.32
C VAL A 316 17.81 -5.30 -8.56
N LEU A 317 18.76 -4.79 -7.78
CA LEU A 317 19.68 -5.64 -7.02
C LEU A 317 19.07 -6.13 -5.69
N PHE A 318 17.98 -5.53 -5.20
CA PHE A 318 17.38 -5.85 -3.89
C PHE A 318 17.10 -7.33 -3.69
N PRO A 319 16.47 -8.03 -4.65
CA PRO A 319 16.13 -9.44 -4.54
C PRO A 319 17.32 -10.39 -4.71
N ILE A 320 18.56 -9.89 -4.81
CA ILE A 320 19.76 -10.71 -4.82
C ILE A 320 20.41 -10.66 -3.43
N PRO A 321 20.50 -11.79 -2.70
CA PRO A 321 21.19 -11.86 -1.42
C PRO A 321 22.67 -11.46 -1.56
N ARG A 322 23.22 -10.76 -0.56
CA ARG A 322 24.63 -10.32 -0.59
C ARG A 322 25.65 -11.47 -0.69
N VAL A 323 25.28 -12.67 -0.24
CA VAL A 323 26.12 -13.87 -0.40
C VAL A 323 26.32 -14.22 -1.88
N LEU A 324 25.31 -13.98 -2.72
CA LEU A 324 25.40 -14.19 -4.18
C LEU A 324 26.02 -12.99 -4.91
N LEU A 325 25.93 -11.79 -4.33
CA LEU A 325 26.49 -10.57 -4.90
C LEU A 325 27.16 -9.70 -3.80
N PRO A 326 28.42 -9.99 -3.44
CA PRO A 326 29.11 -9.30 -2.35
C PRO A 326 29.30 -7.79 -2.60
N GLY A 327 29.55 -7.41 -3.86
CA GLY A 327 29.76 -6.02 -4.29
C GLY A 327 28.47 -5.19 -4.47
N LYS A 328 27.32 -5.68 -3.98
CA LYS A 328 26.04 -4.98 -4.08
C LYS A 328 26.10 -3.64 -3.32
N PRO A 329 25.76 -2.49 -3.97
CA PRO A 329 25.78 -1.19 -3.32
C PRO A 329 24.86 -1.15 -2.09
N GLY A 330 25.23 -0.33 -1.11
CA GLY A 330 24.40 -0.06 0.05
C GLY A 330 23.12 0.70 -0.35
N ASN A 331 22.00 0.39 0.29
CA ASN A 331 20.73 1.08 0.04
C ASN A 331 20.54 2.28 0.99
N GLU A 332 21.62 3.01 1.23
CA GLU A 332 21.72 3.97 2.33
C GLU A 332 21.22 5.36 1.94
N TYR A 333 20.84 5.60 0.69
CA TYR A 333 20.45 6.93 0.20
C TYR A 333 19.29 7.55 1.01
N ILE A 334 18.28 6.75 1.40
CA ILE A 334 17.17 7.25 2.26
C ILE A 334 17.64 7.48 3.69
N SER A 335 18.41 6.56 4.27
CA SER A 335 18.91 6.72 5.64
C SER A 335 19.86 7.92 5.75
N ASN A 336 20.62 8.21 4.70
CA ASN A 336 21.56 9.33 4.65
C ASN A 336 20.81 10.65 4.63
N VAL A 337 19.85 10.84 3.71
CA VAL A 337 19.09 12.11 3.65
C VAL A 337 18.21 12.32 4.89
N THR A 338 17.63 11.25 5.44
CA THR A 338 16.85 11.35 6.69
C THR A 338 17.75 11.60 7.91
N SER A 339 18.97 11.04 7.94
CA SER A 339 19.97 11.34 8.97
C SER A 339 20.39 12.81 8.94
N ILE A 340 20.61 13.38 7.75
CA ILE A 340 20.89 14.82 7.60
C ILE A 340 19.70 15.63 8.13
N LEU A 341 18.48 15.31 7.68
CA LEU A 341 17.26 16.02 8.09
C LEU A 341 17.09 16.05 9.62
N TYR A 342 17.26 14.91 10.30
CA TYR A 342 17.05 14.79 11.75
C TYR A 342 18.32 14.99 12.61
N GLY A 343 19.45 15.38 12.02
CA GLY A 343 20.70 15.57 12.76
C GLY A 343 21.29 14.29 13.35
N GLY A 344 21.04 13.13 12.75
CA GLY A 344 21.68 11.86 13.09
C GLY A 344 20.83 10.60 12.86
N ALA A 345 21.52 9.48 12.65
CA ALA A 345 20.92 8.19 12.31
C ALA A 345 19.93 7.65 13.37
N LYS A 346 20.19 7.94 14.65
CA LYS A 346 19.32 7.52 15.76
C LYS A 346 17.91 8.11 15.64
N TYR A 347 17.81 9.37 15.24
CA TYR A 347 16.53 10.08 15.08
C TYR A 347 15.86 9.78 13.74
N ALA A 348 16.65 9.45 12.71
CA ALA A 348 16.17 9.05 11.40
C ALA A 348 15.52 7.65 11.37
N SER A 349 15.89 6.76 12.29
CA SER A 349 15.37 5.39 12.32
C SER A 349 13.83 5.33 12.34
N GLY A 350 13.28 4.40 11.57
CA GLY A 350 11.84 4.16 11.44
C GLY A 350 11.07 5.26 10.69
N THR A 351 11.76 6.23 10.08
CA THR A 351 11.09 7.28 9.30
C THR A 351 10.88 6.83 7.86
N ALA A 352 9.68 7.08 7.34
CA ALA A 352 9.36 6.88 5.93
C ALA A 352 9.18 8.26 5.27
N ILE A 353 9.31 8.27 3.95
CA ILE A 353 8.89 9.36 3.06
C ILE A 353 7.78 8.84 2.14
N LEU A 354 7.06 9.71 1.45
CA LEU A 354 6.15 9.34 0.37
C LEU A 354 6.97 9.06 -0.89
N ASN A 355 6.43 8.25 -1.79
CA ASN A 355 7.14 7.80 -2.99
C ASN A 355 7.58 8.96 -3.90
N PHE A 356 6.78 10.02 -4.00
CA PHE A 356 7.13 11.16 -4.86
C PHE A 356 8.35 11.92 -4.34
N ALA A 357 8.65 11.86 -3.04
CA ALA A 357 9.87 12.41 -2.47
C ALA A 357 11.10 11.60 -2.91
N GLU A 358 10.97 10.27 -3.01
CA GLU A 358 12.02 9.40 -3.52
C GLU A 358 12.28 9.66 -5.01
N TYR A 359 11.24 9.90 -5.80
CA TYR A 359 11.44 10.37 -7.18
C TYR A 359 12.13 11.72 -7.23
N TYR A 360 11.78 12.65 -6.34
CA TYR A 360 12.46 13.94 -6.24
C TYR A 360 13.94 13.82 -5.86
N LEU A 361 14.31 12.87 -5.00
CA LEU A 361 15.71 12.62 -4.63
C LEU A 361 16.59 12.26 -5.83
N MET A 362 16.04 11.63 -6.87
CA MET A 362 16.81 11.19 -8.03
C MET A 362 17.37 12.36 -8.85
N PHE A 363 16.50 13.26 -9.33
CA PHE A 363 16.84 14.38 -10.22
C PHE A 363 15.91 15.60 -10.02
N GLY A 364 15.35 15.77 -8.82
CA GLY A 364 14.46 16.87 -8.47
C GLY A 364 13.08 16.79 -9.13
N TRP A 365 12.55 17.95 -9.54
CA TRP A 365 11.21 18.06 -10.13
C TRP A 365 11.04 17.23 -11.41
N LEU A 366 12.10 17.12 -12.22
CA LEU A 366 12.07 16.38 -13.49
C LEU A 366 11.73 14.91 -13.26
N SER A 367 12.43 14.25 -12.33
CA SER A 367 12.19 12.84 -12.00
C SER A 367 10.88 12.64 -11.23
N LEU A 368 10.45 13.60 -10.41
CA LEU A 368 9.13 13.56 -9.77
C LEU A 368 8.01 13.54 -10.83
N VAL A 369 8.06 14.43 -11.82
CA VAL A 369 7.07 14.49 -12.90
C VAL A 369 7.15 13.24 -13.78
N ALA A 370 8.35 12.82 -14.16
CA ALA A 370 8.55 11.60 -14.95
C ALA A 370 8.03 10.35 -14.21
N GLY A 371 8.30 10.24 -12.91
CA GLY A 371 7.78 9.18 -12.04
C GLY A 371 6.26 9.20 -11.94
N GLY A 372 5.66 10.39 -11.81
CA GLY A 372 4.20 10.58 -11.87
C GLY A 372 3.60 10.10 -13.18
N LEU A 373 4.14 10.56 -14.32
CA LEU A 373 3.71 10.15 -15.66
C LEU A 373 3.79 8.63 -15.86
N PHE A 374 4.94 8.04 -15.47
CA PHE A 374 5.17 6.61 -15.58
C PHE A 374 4.19 5.81 -14.70
N MET A 375 3.96 6.25 -13.45
CA MET A 375 3.01 5.63 -12.55
C MET A 375 1.57 5.72 -13.11
N GLY A 376 1.19 6.88 -13.65
CA GLY A 376 -0.09 7.09 -14.33
C GLY A 376 -0.30 6.14 -15.51
N TRP A 377 0.73 5.99 -16.34
CA TRP A 377 0.73 5.04 -17.45
C TRP A 377 0.64 3.58 -16.97
N LEU A 378 1.38 3.20 -15.94
CA LEU A 378 1.33 1.84 -15.37
C LEU A 378 -0.07 1.50 -14.83
N VAL A 379 -0.67 2.39 -14.04
CA VAL A 379 -2.01 2.14 -13.50
C VAL A 379 -3.09 2.20 -14.57
N ARG A 380 -2.86 2.93 -15.67
CA ARG A 380 -3.70 2.86 -16.86
C ARG A 380 -3.60 1.52 -17.58
N CYS A 381 -2.39 0.96 -17.69
CA CYS A 381 -2.19 -0.38 -18.24
C CYS A 381 -2.92 -1.44 -17.40
N LEU A 382 -2.80 -1.36 -16.07
CA LEU A 382 -3.54 -2.22 -15.14
C LEU A 382 -5.05 -2.07 -15.31
N TRP A 383 -5.55 -0.84 -15.40
CA TRP A 383 -6.96 -0.54 -15.57
C TRP A 383 -7.53 -1.14 -16.85
N ASN A 384 -6.87 -0.91 -17.98
CA ASN A 384 -7.28 -1.46 -19.27
C ASN A 384 -7.19 -3.00 -19.28
N TRP A 385 -6.15 -3.57 -18.66
CA TRP A 385 -6.02 -5.01 -18.51
C TRP A 385 -7.21 -5.62 -17.76
N PHE A 386 -7.66 -4.95 -16.69
CA PHE A 386 -8.81 -5.34 -15.88
C PHE A 386 -10.14 -5.17 -16.63
N LEU A 387 -10.35 -4.05 -17.32
CA LEU A 387 -11.60 -3.78 -18.06
C LEU A 387 -11.90 -4.85 -19.13
N MET A 388 -10.87 -5.42 -19.75
CA MET A 388 -11.05 -6.51 -20.72
C MET A 388 -11.45 -7.84 -20.09
N ARG A 389 -11.33 -7.96 -18.76
CA ARG A 389 -11.45 -9.20 -17.97
C ARG A 389 -12.52 -9.08 -16.90
N LEU A 390 -13.51 -8.22 -17.12
CA LEU A 390 -14.58 -7.95 -16.15
C LEU A 390 -15.43 -9.18 -15.79
N HIS A 391 -15.34 -10.27 -16.55
CA HIS A 391 -16.09 -11.49 -16.31
C HIS A 391 -15.26 -12.57 -15.59
N GLU A 392 -13.98 -12.31 -15.30
CA GLU A 392 -13.07 -13.28 -14.69
C GLU A 392 -12.88 -12.98 -13.19
N PRO A 393 -13.38 -13.84 -12.28
CA PRO A 393 -13.18 -13.65 -10.84
C PRO A 393 -11.70 -13.59 -10.44
N PHE A 394 -10.82 -14.30 -11.14
CA PHE A 394 -9.39 -14.25 -10.88
C PHE A 394 -8.78 -12.87 -11.22
N ALA A 395 -9.24 -12.24 -12.31
CA ALA A 395 -8.80 -10.91 -12.69
C ALA A 395 -9.24 -9.85 -11.67
N TYR A 396 -10.41 -10.04 -11.03
CA TYR A 396 -10.86 -9.17 -9.94
C TYR A 396 -9.86 -9.19 -8.79
N VAL A 397 -9.42 -10.38 -8.37
CA VAL A 397 -8.44 -10.54 -7.28
C VAL A 397 -7.11 -9.86 -7.62
N ILE A 398 -6.58 -10.09 -8.82
CA ILE A 398 -5.35 -9.45 -9.28
C ILE A 398 -5.50 -7.93 -9.25
N TYR A 399 -6.61 -7.42 -9.79
CA TYR A 399 -6.87 -6.00 -9.87
C TYR A 399 -6.99 -5.37 -8.47
N VAL A 400 -7.84 -5.89 -7.59
CA VAL A 400 -8.10 -5.25 -6.28
C VAL A 400 -6.88 -5.27 -5.37
N ILE A 401 -6.06 -6.33 -5.43
CA ILE A 401 -4.81 -6.42 -4.68
C ILE A 401 -3.82 -5.42 -5.26
N SER A 402 -3.65 -5.36 -6.58
CA SER A 402 -2.78 -4.38 -7.24
C SER A 402 -3.20 -2.94 -6.90
N ALA A 403 -4.50 -2.66 -6.95
CA ALA A 403 -5.08 -1.36 -6.68
C ALA A 403 -4.92 -0.98 -5.20
N SER A 404 -5.10 -1.93 -4.28
CA SER A 404 -4.85 -1.72 -2.85
C SER A 404 -3.37 -1.59 -2.54
N PHE A 405 -2.50 -2.26 -3.29
CA PHE A 405 -1.04 -2.14 -3.16
C PHE A 405 -0.54 -0.74 -3.50
N LEU A 406 -1.32 0.06 -4.26
CA LEU A 406 -1.03 1.49 -4.47
C LEU A 406 -0.92 2.24 -3.14
N TYR A 407 -1.63 1.81 -2.09
CA TYR A 407 -1.41 2.36 -0.74
C TYR A 407 0.05 2.23 -0.31
N VAL A 408 0.65 1.05 -0.44
CA VAL A 408 2.07 0.83 -0.09
C VAL A 408 2.97 1.61 -1.04
N ALA A 409 2.69 1.54 -2.34
CA ALA A 409 3.52 2.19 -3.36
C ALA A 409 3.56 3.72 -3.26
N ILE A 410 2.50 4.36 -2.73
CA ILE A 410 2.45 5.82 -2.57
C ILE A 410 2.86 6.24 -1.15
N SER A 411 2.35 5.57 -0.12
CA SER A 411 2.59 5.94 1.28
C SER A 411 4.00 5.65 1.78
N ARG A 412 4.77 4.84 1.04
CA ARG A 412 6.14 4.48 1.40
C ARG A 412 7.08 4.65 0.23
N GLY A 413 8.01 5.59 0.40
CA GLY A 413 9.27 5.60 -0.31
C GLY A 413 10.18 4.50 0.23
N TYR A 414 11.17 4.16 -0.57
CA TYR A 414 11.98 2.95 -0.56
C TYR A 414 11.49 1.91 -1.57
N LEU A 415 11.60 2.27 -2.84
CA LEU A 415 11.28 1.47 -4.02
C LEU A 415 11.81 0.01 -3.95
N PRO A 416 13.03 -0.27 -3.43
CA PRO A 416 13.51 -1.65 -3.29
C PRO A 416 12.61 -2.52 -2.40
N GLN A 417 12.15 -1.98 -1.26
CA GLN A 417 11.24 -2.68 -0.37
C GLN A 417 9.85 -2.80 -0.99
N VAL A 418 9.35 -1.74 -1.64
CA VAL A 418 8.06 -1.76 -2.33
C VAL A 418 8.05 -2.84 -3.42
N ALA A 419 9.11 -2.95 -4.22
CA ALA A 419 9.23 -3.98 -5.26
C ALA A 419 9.23 -5.40 -4.67
N LEU A 420 9.95 -5.63 -3.57
CA LEU A 420 9.95 -6.93 -2.91
C LEU A 420 8.57 -7.29 -2.34
N LEU A 421 7.89 -6.32 -1.70
CA LEU A 421 6.53 -6.50 -1.22
C LEU A 421 5.56 -6.82 -2.36
N PHE A 422 5.69 -6.15 -3.51
CA PHE A 422 4.92 -6.46 -4.71
C PHE A 422 5.18 -7.90 -5.17
N GLY A 423 6.45 -8.34 -5.15
CA GLY A 423 6.88 -9.70 -5.47
C GLY A 423 6.23 -10.80 -4.61
N PHE A 424 5.88 -10.50 -3.36
CA PHE A 424 5.25 -11.44 -2.42
C PHE A 424 3.74 -11.27 -2.23
N SER A 425 3.13 -10.24 -2.81
CA SER A 425 1.69 -9.97 -2.64
C SER A 425 0.90 -9.94 -3.94
N VAL A 426 1.49 -9.42 -5.03
CA VAL A 426 0.78 -9.17 -6.29
C VAL A 426 1.35 -10.01 -7.43
N TYR A 427 2.65 -9.96 -7.64
CA TYR A 427 3.33 -10.59 -8.79
C TYR A 427 3.02 -12.08 -8.98
N PRO A 428 2.92 -12.93 -7.92
CA PRO A 428 2.62 -14.35 -8.09
C PRO A 428 1.30 -14.57 -8.83
N LEU A 429 0.32 -13.69 -8.64
CA LEU A 429 -0.97 -13.81 -9.31
C LEU A 429 -0.89 -13.46 -10.79
N PHE A 430 -0.13 -12.42 -11.17
CA PHE A 430 0.14 -12.11 -12.58
C PHE A 430 0.89 -13.25 -13.27
N TRP A 431 1.90 -13.83 -12.60
CA TRP A 431 2.66 -14.95 -13.12
C TRP A 431 1.77 -16.18 -13.34
N LEU A 432 0.93 -16.54 -12.36
CA LEU A 432 -0.04 -17.63 -12.49
C LEU A 432 -1.07 -17.35 -13.58
N TYR A 433 -1.59 -16.12 -13.66
CA TYR A 433 -2.50 -15.71 -14.73
C TYR A 433 -1.87 -15.92 -16.11
N GLY A 434 -0.64 -15.45 -16.32
CA GLY A 434 0.08 -15.64 -17.59
C GLY A 434 0.32 -17.11 -17.94
N ARG A 435 0.52 -17.97 -16.94
CA ARG A 435 0.67 -19.43 -17.13
C ARG A 435 -0.63 -20.13 -17.50
N TRP A 436 -1.77 -19.63 -17.04
CA TRP A 436 -3.06 -20.30 -17.20
C TRP A 436 -3.93 -19.69 -18.29
N ALA A 437 -3.71 -18.44 -18.65
CA ALA A 437 -4.51 -17.75 -19.64
C ALA A 437 -4.28 -18.35 -21.04
N ARG A 438 -5.37 -18.66 -21.74
CA ARG A 438 -5.34 -19.20 -23.10
C ARG A 438 -5.91 -18.19 -24.09
N PRO A 439 -5.43 -18.13 -25.35
CA PRO A 439 -6.02 -17.28 -26.38
C PRO A 439 -7.51 -17.64 -26.58
N VAL A 440 -8.38 -16.64 -26.65
CA VAL A 440 -9.83 -16.85 -26.87
C VAL A 440 -10.12 -17.65 -28.15
N GLN A 441 -9.29 -17.50 -29.20
CA GLN A 441 -9.44 -18.26 -30.44
C GLN A 441 -9.33 -19.78 -30.25
N GLN A 442 -8.63 -20.25 -29.20
CA GLN A 442 -8.52 -21.68 -28.88
C GLN A 442 -9.70 -22.19 -28.03
N LEU A 443 -10.51 -21.30 -27.45
CA LEU A 443 -11.70 -21.67 -26.66
C LEU A 443 -12.96 -21.81 -27.52
N GLY A 444 -12.87 -21.55 -28.84
CA GLY A 444 -14.02 -21.38 -29.75
C GLY A 444 -14.03 -22.26 -31.01
N ALA A 445 -13.47 -23.47 -30.98
CA ALA A 445 -13.74 -24.51 -31.98
C ALA A 445 -14.82 -25.51 -31.49
N GLY A 446 -15.92 -24.99 -30.93
CA GLY A 446 -17.12 -25.74 -30.61
C GLY A 446 -18.36 -24.89 -30.95
N PRO A 447 -19.36 -25.42 -31.69
CA PRO A 447 -20.46 -24.62 -32.18
C PRO A 447 -21.48 -24.42 -31.06
N ALA A 448 -21.50 -23.23 -30.46
CA ALA A 448 -22.62 -22.79 -29.64
C ALA A 448 -23.07 -21.42 -30.15
N ALA A 449 -24.17 -21.46 -30.91
CA ALA A 449 -24.91 -20.31 -31.36
C ALA A 449 -25.26 -19.41 -30.17
N VAL A 450 -24.92 -18.13 -30.28
CA VAL A 450 -25.42 -17.10 -29.39
C VAL A 450 -26.90 -16.86 -29.76
N PRO A 451 -27.87 -17.05 -28.85
CA PRO A 451 -29.22 -16.58 -29.09
C PRO A 451 -29.20 -15.06 -29.04
N ARG A 452 -29.68 -14.43 -30.11
CA ARG A 452 -29.98 -13.01 -30.12
C ARG A 452 -31.25 -12.79 -29.30
N SER A 453 -31.16 -11.96 -28.27
CA SER A 453 -32.27 -11.20 -27.70
C SER A 453 -31.74 -9.88 -27.16
#